data_AF-A0A1C3KB85-F1
#
_entry.id   AF-A0A1C3KB85-F1
#
_cell.length_a   1.000
_cell.length_b   1.000
_cell.length_c   1.000
_cell.angle_alpha   90.00
_cell.angle_beta   90.00
_cell.angle_gamma   90.00
#
_symmetry.space_group_name_H-M   'P 1'
#
loop_
_entity.id
_entity.type
_entity.pdbx_description
1 polymer ?
#
loop_
_entity_poly.entity_id
_entity_poly.type
_entity_poly.pdbx_seq_one_letter_code
_entity_poly.pdbx_strand_id
1 'polypeptide(L)'
;MYILLYLFFFTLEFAYSRRAFINVHKNNIINNKIGVNNSYNKNALYQSSSKVPVSQAITKKQIIEEVSMETKESKKTVEKIMNGIFDNIYKHLENNEKIYIHKFGMYYNIFRKKRCIKNLRTKEDIHVESSHMPHFKFSKIFKDLIKVNVKAKKRETDQDENELEEDDLHMGNINESFKENVNEKLIY
;
A
#
# COMPACT_ATOMS: atom_id res chain seq x y z
N MET A 1 23.37 58.98 -35.38
CA MET A 1 22.68 57.71 -35.75
C MET A 1 23.41 56.43 -35.32
N TYR A 2 24.61 56.48 -34.72
CA TYR A 2 25.33 55.27 -34.25
C TYR A 2 24.95 54.78 -32.84
N ILE A 3 24.37 55.65 -31.99
CA ILE A 3 23.97 55.33 -30.60
C ILE A 3 22.78 54.37 -30.52
N LEU A 4 21.79 54.49 -31.42
CA LEU A 4 20.66 53.56 -31.48
C LEU A 4 21.08 52.17 -31.98
N LEU A 5 22.10 52.09 -32.83
CA LEU A 5 22.65 50.81 -33.31
C LEU A 5 23.35 50.05 -32.19
N TYR A 6 24.14 50.75 -31.35
CA TYR A 6 24.83 50.15 -30.19
C TYR A 6 23.87 49.63 -29.12
N LEU A 7 22.73 50.32 -28.90
CA LEU A 7 21.69 49.88 -27.98
C LEU A 7 21.03 48.58 -28.45
N PHE A 8 20.86 48.40 -29.76
CA PHE A 8 20.32 47.17 -30.34
C PHE A 8 21.31 45.99 -30.16
N PHE A 9 22.61 46.20 -30.43
CA PHE A 9 23.64 45.18 -30.18
C PHE A 9 23.83 44.83 -28.70
N PHE A 10 23.72 45.81 -27.79
CA PHE A 10 23.83 45.59 -26.34
C PHE A 10 22.70 44.71 -25.79
N THR A 11 21.46 44.86 -26.30
CA THR A 11 20.35 43.97 -25.93
C THR A 11 20.49 42.55 -26.51
N LEU A 12 21.18 42.40 -27.65
CA LEU A 12 21.46 41.10 -28.26
C LEU A 12 22.49 40.30 -27.45
N GLU A 13 23.57 40.93 -26.99
CA GLU A 13 24.57 40.28 -26.12
C GLU A 13 23.99 39.89 -24.75
N PHE A 14 23.13 40.73 -24.15
CA PHE A 14 22.48 40.41 -22.88
C PHE A 14 21.48 39.26 -23.01
N ALA A 15 20.72 39.21 -24.12
CA ALA A 15 19.80 38.11 -24.42
C ALA A 15 20.54 36.79 -24.69
N TYR A 16 21.70 36.84 -25.35
CA TYR A 16 22.54 35.67 -25.60
C TYR A 16 23.17 35.14 -24.30
N SER A 17 23.66 36.03 -23.44
CA SER A 17 24.25 35.68 -22.15
C SER A 17 23.22 35.07 -21.18
N ARG A 18 21.98 35.60 -21.15
CA ARG A 18 20.89 35.00 -20.35
C ARG A 18 20.46 33.63 -20.88
N ARG A 19 20.39 33.42 -22.20
CA ARG A 19 20.10 32.09 -22.79
C ARG A 19 21.19 31.06 -22.49
N ALA A 20 22.45 31.45 -22.50
CA ALA A 20 23.56 30.57 -22.14
C ALA A 20 23.52 30.17 -20.65
N PHE A 21 23.22 31.09 -19.74
CA PHE A 21 23.08 30.81 -18.31
C PHE A 21 21.87 29.90 -18.01
N ILE A 22 20.75 30.10 -18.71
CA ILE A 22 19.55 29.23 -18.59
C ILE A 22 19.83 27.82 -19.10
N ASN A 23 20.62 27.64 -20.18
CA ASN A 23 20.96 26.31 -20.67
C ASN A 23 21.99 25.57 -19.79
N VAL A 24 22.97 26.28 -19.21
CA VAL A 24 23.90 25.68 -18.23
C VAL A 24 23.16 25.26 -16.96
N HIS A 25 22.19 26.05 -16.48
CA HIS A 25 21.38 25.67 -15.32
C HIS A 25 20.33 24.60 -15.64
N LYS A 26 19.70 24.60 -16.82
CA LYS A 26 18.77 23.53 -17.21
C LYS A 26 19.47 22.19 -17.30
N ASN A 27 20.67 22.13 -17.87
CA ASN A 27 21.42 20.88 -17.97
C ASN A 27 21.93 20.40 -16.61
N ASN A 28 22.31 21.28 -15.69
CA ASN A 28 22.66 20.87 -14.31
C ASN A 28 21.43 20.42 -13.50
N ILE A 29 20.28 21.07 -13.66
CA ILE A 29 19.02 20.66 -13.02
C ILE A 29 18.51 19.34 -13.61
N ILE A 30 18.64 19.11 -14.92
CA ILE A 30 18.24 17.86 -15.57
C ILE A 30 19.22 16.72 -15.21
N ASN A 31 20.53 16.99 -15.16
CA ASN A 31 21.54 15.98 -14.82
C ASN A 31 21.53 15.64 -13.32
N ASN A 32 21.25 16.58 -12.40
CA ASN A 32 21.04 16.26 -10.97
C ASN A 32 19.66 15.66 -10.69
N LYS A 33 18.66 15.83 -11.57
CA LYS A 33 17.36 15.15 -11.46
C LYS A 33 17.38 13.73 -12.04
N ILE A 34 18.39 13.41 -12.86
CA ILE A 34 18.68 12.07 -13.38
C ILE A 34 19.75 11.35 -12.50
N GLY A 35 20.50 12.08 -11.68
CA GLY A 35 21.53 11.58 -10.77
C GLY A 35 21.07 11.09 -9.39
N VAL A 36 19.76 10.99 -9.12
CA VAL A 36 19.24 10.35 -7.90
C VAL A 36 18.22 9.28 -8.26
N ASN A 37 18.65 8.32 -9.08
CA ASN A 37 18.05 6.99 -9.09
C ASN A 37 18.56 6.22 -7.86
N ASN A 38 18.26 6.71 -6.67
CA ASN A 38 18.12 5.82 -5.52
C ASN A 38 16.81 5.06 -5.73
N SER A 39 16.83 4.14 -6.71
CA SER A 39 15.95 2.98 -6.66
C SER A 39 16.26 2.34 -5.33
N TYR A 40 15.36 2.55 -4.35
CA TYR A 40 15.40 1.78 -3.12
C TYR A 40 15.41 0.33 -3.55
N ASN A 41 16.59 -0.29 -3.52
CA ASN A 41 16.70 -1.70 -3.78
C ASN A 41 16.01 -2.36 -2.61
N LYS A 42 14.72 -2.68 -2.78
CA LYS A 42 13.91 -3.33 -1.75
C LYS A 42 14.56 -4.64 -1.30
N ASN A 43 15.44 -5.23 -2.12
CA ASN A 43 16.17 -6.46 -1.83
C ASN A 43 17.46 -6.22 -1.02
N ALA A 44 17.97 -4.98 -0.92
CA ALA A 44 19.16 -4.65 -0.12
C ALA A 44 18.89 -4.67 1.39
N LEU A 45 17.63 -4.50 1.81
CA LEU A 45 17.18 -4.69 3.19
C LEU A 45 17.12 -6.18 3.61
N TYR A 46 17.29 -7.11 2.67
CA TYR A 46 17.14 -8.56 2.91
C TYR A 46 18.45 -9.36 2.81
N GLN A 47 19.61 -8.72 2.53
CA GLN A 47 20.84 -9.48 2.20
C GLN A 47 22.01 -9.35 3.19
N SER A 48 21.93 -8.55 4.26
CA SER A 48 23.04 -8.50 5.21
C SER A 48 22.66 -7.99 6.60
N SER A 49 22.02 -8.83 7.43
CA SER A 49 22.26 -8.75 8.87
C SER A 49 22.08 -10.13 9.49
N SER A 50 23.20 -10.70 9.91
CA SER A 50 23.25 -11.83 10.81
C SER A 50 22.43 -11.54 12.08
N LYS A 51 21.43 -12.39 12.35
CA LYS A 51 20.62 -12.50 13.60
C LYS A 51 19.47 -11.50 13.82
N VAL A 52 18.41 -11.57 12.99
CA VAL A 52 16.99 -11.42 13.40
C VAL A 52 16.14 -12.30 12.46
N PRO A 53 15.28 -13.22 12.94
CA PRO A 53 14.37 -13.95 12.06
C PRO A 53 13.31 -12.99 11.52
N VAL A 54 13.55 -12.41 10.34
CA VAL A 54 12.53 -11.65 9.60
C VAL A 54 11.46 -12.66 9.19
N SER A 55 10.24 -12.53 9.73
CA SER A 55 9.11 -13.30 9.22
C SER A 55 8.94 -13.00 7.73
N GLN A 56 8.97 -14.04 6.90
CA GLN A 56 8.89 -13.93 5.44
C GLN A 56 7.66 -13.10 5.03
N ALA A 57 7.87 -11.92 4.44
CA ALA A 57 6.77 -11.10 3.94
C ALA A 57 6.21 -11.71 2.64
N ILE A 58 4.90 -11.97 2.61
CA ILE A 58 4.23 -12.53 1.43
C ILE A 58 4.01 -11.43 0.39
N THR A 59 4.37 -11.71 -0.86
CA THR A 59 4.24 -10.79 -2.00
C THR A 59 3.03 -11.13 -2.87
N LYS A 60 2.55 -10.15 -3.64
CA LYS A 60 1.48 -10.35 -4.63
C LYS A 60 1.76 -11.51 -5.60
N LYS A 61 3.02 -11.68 -6.02
CA LYS A 61 3.41 -12.75 -6.95
C LYS A 61 3.22 -14.13 -6.32
N GLN A 62 3.51 -14.29 -5.03
CA GLN A 62 3.30 -15.54 -4.31
C GLN A 62 1.80 -15.85 -4.18
N ILE A 63 0.97 -14.86 -3.86
CA ILE A 63 -0.49 -15.04 -3.82
C ILE A 63 -1.03 -15.45 -5.20
N ILE A 64 -0.53 -14.83 -6.29
CA ILE A 64 -0.92 -15.21 -7.66
C ILE A 64 -0.53 -16.67 -7.96
N GLU A 65 0.65 -17.10 -7.53
CA GLU A 65 1.10 -18.49 -7.67
C GLU A 65 0.18 -19.45 -6.92
N GLU A 66 -0.11 -19.18 -5.65
CA GLU A 66 -0.99 -19.98 -4.78
C GLU A 66 -2.38 -20.12 -5.40
N VAL A 67 -3.01 -19.01 -5.78
CA VAL A 67 -4.34 -19.01 -6.40
C VAL A 67 -4.33 -19.71 -7.76
N SER A 68 -3.26 -19.55 -8.55
CA SER A 68 -3.12 -20.23 -9.84
C SER A 68 -3.03 -21.76 -9.65
N MET A 69 -2.34 -22.23 -8.61
CA MET A 69 -2.28 -23.66 -8.27
C MET A 69 -3.63 -24.20 -7.79
N GLU A 70 -4.34 -23.46 -6.93
CA GLU A 70 -5.64 -23.86 -6.38
C GLU A 70 -6.75 -23.92 -7.43
N THR A 71 -6.80 -22.90 -8.29
CA THR A 71 -7.85 -22.75 -9.32
C THR A 71 -7.51 -23.45 -10.63
N LYS A 72 -6.25 -23.88 -10.80
CA LYS A 72 -5.66 -24.39 -12.06
C LYS A 72 -5.76 -23.41 -13.23
N GLU A 73 -5.95 -22.13 -12.94
CA GLU A 73 -5.95 -21.06 -13.94
C GLU A 73 -4.53 -20.57 -14.25
N SER A 74 -4.36 -19.96 -15.42
CA SER A 74 -3.05 -19.40 -15.77
C SER A 74 -2.69 -18.22 -14.87
N LYS A 75 -1.41 -18.12 -14.46
CA LYS A 75 -0.89 -17.00 -13.65
C LYS A 75 -1.23 -15.63 -14.25
N LYS A 76 -1.19 -15.53 -15.59
CA LYS A 76 -1.55 -14.31 -16.33
C LYS A 76 -3.02 -13.96 -16.18
N THR A 77 -3.90 -14.95 -16.19
CA THR A 77 -5.35 -14.76 -15.96
C THR A 77 -5.59 -14.30 -14.53
N VAL A 78 -5.00 -14.99 -13.54
CA VAL A 78 -5.13 -14.64 -12.11
C VAL A 78 -4.61 -13.23 -11.82
N GLU A 79 -3.48 -12.85 -12.41
CA GLU A 79 -2.93 -11.49 -12.29
C GLU A 79 -3.90 -10.43 -12.83
N LYS A 80 -4.50 -10.66 -14.00
CA LYS A 80 -5.51 -9.76 -14.58
C LYS A 80 -6.74 -9.62 -13.68
N ILE A 81 -7.25 -10.73 -13.14
CA ILE A 81 -8.40 -10.73 -12.22
C ILE A 81 -8.05 -9.91 -10.97
N MET A 82 -6.89 -10.17 -10.37
CA MET A 82 -6.45 -9.48 -9.16
C MET A 82 -6.28 -7.97 -9.38
N ASN A 83 -5.73 -7.55 -10.53
CA ASN A 83 -5.68 -6.15 -10.92
C ASN A 83 -7.08 -5.55 -11.06
N GLY A 84 -7.99 -6.23 -11.77
CA GLY A 84 -9.36 -5.77 -11.96
C GLY A 84 -10.12 -5.59 -10.65
N ILE A 85 -9.89 -6.43 -9.65
CA ILE A 85 -10.47 -6.25 -8.31
C ILE A 85 -9.99 -4.93 -7.68
N PHE A 86 -8.67 -4.68 -7.69
CA PHE A 86 -8.12 -3.45 -7.11
C PHE A 86 -8.56 -2.19 -7.87
N ASP A 87 -8.60 -2.25 -9.20
CA ASP A 87 -9.05 -1.15 -10.04
C ASP A 87 -10.50 -0.77 -9.74
N ASN A 88 -11.38 -1.75 -9.55
CA ASN A 88 -12.76 -1.50 -9.13
C ASN A 88 -12.83 -0.91 -7.71
N ILE A 89 -12.00 -1.38 -6.77
CA ILE A 89 -11.92 -0.79 -5.44
C ILE A 89 -11.53 0.69 -5.52
N TYR A 90 -10.52 1.03 -6.32
CA TYR A 90 -10.12 2.43 -6.52
C TYR A 90 -11.24 3.28 -7.11
N LYS A 91 -11.89 2.80 -8.17
CA LYS A 91 -12.98 3.50 -8.85
C LYS A 91 -14.14 3.82 -7.91
N HIS A 92 -14.57 2.86 -7.10
CA HIS A 92 -15.67 3.08 -6.16
C HIS A 92 -15.27 4.01 -5.00
N LEU A 93 -14.03 3.92 -4.51
CA LEU A 93 -13.54 4.83 -3.47
C LEU A 93 -13.36 6.27 -3.97
N GLU A 94 -13.00 6.48 -5.24
CA GLU A 94 -12.95 7.81 -5.86
C GLU A 94 -14.32 8.49 -5.84
N ASN A 95 -15.39 7.72 -6.08
CA ASN A 95 -16.77 8.18 -5.99
C ASN A 95 -17.30 8.29 -4.54
N ASN A 96 -16.43 8.09 -3.55
CA ASN A 96 -16.79 8.10 -2.12
C ASN A 96 -17.84 7.03 -1.74
N GLU A 97 -17.89 5.94 -2.49
CA GLU A 97 -18.79 4.81 -2.24
C GLU A 97 -18.19 3.82 -1.23
N LYS A 98 -19.07 3.07 -0.56
CA LYS A 98 -18.68 2.03 0.40
C LYS A 98 -18.77 0.67 -0.25
N ILE A 99 -17.69 -0.11 -0.15
CA ILE A 99 -17.60 -1.45 -0.72
C ILE A 99 -17.65 -2.45 0.42
N TYR A 100 -18.57 -3.42 0.35
CA TYR A 100 -18.71 -4.49 1.33
C TYR A 100 -18.30 -5.81 0.69
N ILE A 101 -17.29 -6.48 1.25
CA ILE A 101 -16.87 -7.82 0.85
C ILE A 101 -17.29 -8.77 1.98
N HIS A 102 -18.27 -9.63 1.69
CA HIS A 102 -18.83 -10.56 2.67
C HIS A 102 -17.74 -11.42 3.31
N LYS A 103 -17.85 -11.65 4.63
CA LYS A 103 -16.85 -12.34 5.49
C LYS A 103 -15.45 -11.72 5.54
N PHE A 104 -15.08 -10.81 4.64
CA PHE A 104 -13.76 -10.18 4.61
C PHE A 104 -13.73 -8.83 5.33
N GLY A 105 -14.49 -7.84 4.85
CA GLY A 105 -14.46 -6.49 5.40
C GLY A 105 -15.16 -5.45 4.53
N MET A 106 -14.90 -4.18 4.82
CA MET A 106 -15.43 -3.05 4.06
C MET A 106 -14.36 -2.01 3.76
N TYR A 107 -14.41 -1.44 2.56
CA TYR A 107 -13.64 -0.26 2.15
C TYR A 107 -14.55 0.97 2.16
N TYR A 108 -14.06 2.07 2.72
CA TYR A 108 -14.78 3.33 2.77
C TYR A 108 -13.80 4.49 2.99
N ASN A 109 -14.18 5.70 2.58
CA ASN A 109 -13.40 6.88 2.90
C ASN A 109 -13.79 7.48 4.26
N ILE A 110 -12.80 8.00 4.98
CA ILE A 110 -12.97 8.80 6.18
C ILE A 110 -12.59 10.24 5.86
N PHE A 111 -13.46 11.18 6.22
CA PHE A 111 -13.13 12.61 6.15
C PHE A 111 -12.20 12.99 7.30
N ARG A 112 -11.07 13.61 6.97
CA ARG A 112 -10.11 14.19 7.91
C ARG A 112 -10.21 15.70 7.83
N LYS A 113 -10.42 16.36 8.98
CA LYS A 113 -10.44 17.82 9.09
C LYS A 113 -9.03 18.40 8.94
N LYS A 114 -8.96 19.66 8.49
CA LYS A 114 -7.73 20.45 8.46
C LYS A 114 -7.09 20.49 9.85
N ARG A 115 -5.76 20.35 9.91
CA ARG A 115 -4.99 20.39 11.17
C ARG A 115 -3.57 20.87 10.92
N CYS A 116 -2.95 21.43 11.96
CA CYS A 116 -1.53 21.80 11.93
C CYS A 116 -0.71 20.71 12.60
N ILE A 117 0.43 20.36 12.01
CA ILE A 117 1.38 19.37 12.52
C ILE A 117 2.75 20.03 12.57
N LYS A 118 3.52 19.79 13.63
CA LYS A 118 4.89 20.27 13.73
C LYS A 118 5.87 19.32 13.06
N ASN A 119 6.76 19.84 12.21
CA ASN A 119 7.86 19.06 11.66
C ASN A 119 8.86 18.73 12.77
N LEU A 120 9.09 17.45 13.06
CA LEU A 120 10.01 17.03 14.13
C LEU A 120 11.47 17.42 13.85
N ARG A 121 11.85 17.59 12.58
CA ARG A 121 13.22 17.93 12.17
C ARG A 121 13.45 19.44 12.13
N THR A 122 12.53 20.22 11.55
CA THR A 122 12.71 21.67 11.37
C THR A 122 12.00 22.52 12.43
N LYS A 123 11.14 21.92 13.26
CA LYS A 123 10.28 22.60 14.25
C LYS A 123 9.30 23.62 13.66
N GLU A 124 9.13 23.64 12.34
CA GLU A 124 8.16 24.50 11.65
C GLU A 124 6.77 23.87 11.64
N ASP A 125 5.74 24.72 11.52
CA ASP A 125 4.35 24.28 11.46
C ASP A 125 3.92 23.98 10.02
N ILE A 126 3.45 22.75 9.80
CA ILE A 126 2.92 22.24 8.53
C ILE A 126 1.40 22.19 8.62
N HIS A 127 0.74 22.88 7.70
CA HIS A 127 -0.72 22.87 7.59
C HIS A 127 -1.15 21.71 6.67
N VAL A 128 -1.97 20.81 7.18
CA VAL A 128 -2.55 19.70 6.41
C VAL A 128 -4.01 20.02 6.13
N GLU A 129 -4.37 20.14 4.85
CA GLU A 129 -5.73 20.43 4.43
C GLU A 129 -6.69 19.27 4.69
N SER A 130 -7.98 19.58 4.73
CA SER A 130 -9.02 18.57 4.85
C SER A 130 -9.05 17.66 3.62
N SER A 131 -9.16 16.35 3.84
CA SER A 131 -9.18 15.37 2.76
C SER A 131 -9.96 14.12 3.12
N HIS A 132 -10.40 13.39 2.09
CA HIS A 132 -10.92 12.03 2.23
C HIS A 132 -9.77 11.04 2.17
N MET A 133 -9.71 10.11 3.12
CA MET A 133 -8.71 9.06 3.15
C MET A 133 -9.37 7.68 3.07
N PRO A 134 -8.89 6.78 2.20
CA PRO A 134 -9.41 5.42 2.15
C PRO A 134 -9.08 4.69 3.45
N HIS A 135 -10.05 3.91 3.93
CA HIS A 135 -9.94 3.11 5.12
C HIS A 135 -10.52 1.72 4.86
N PHE A 136 -9.87 0.70 5.42
CA PHE A 136 -10.36 -0.67 5.38
C PHE A 136 -10.70 -1.16 6.79
N LYS A 137 -11.88 -1.75 6.96
CA LYS A 137 -12.31 -2.33 8.23
C LYS A 137 -12.60 -3.81 8.05
N PHE A 138 -11.86 -4.65 8.75
CA PHE A 138 -12.08 -6.09 8.79
C PHE A 138 -13.43 -6.46 9.40
N SER A 139 -14.05 -7.50 8.85
CA SER A 139 -15.27 -8.09 9.39
C SER A 139 -15.03 -8.69 10.78
N LYS A 140 -16.12 -8.90 11.55
CA LYS A 140 -16.03 -9.62 12.83
C LYS A 140 -15.49 -11.04 12.62
N ILE A 141 -16.08 -11.76 11.67
CA ILE A 141 -15.71 -13.14 11.31
C ILE A 141 -14.22 -13.25 10.99
N PHE A 142 -13.69 -12.34 10.17
CA PHE A 142 -12.28 -12.34 9.80
C PHE A 142 -11.35 -12.15 11.00
N LYS A 143 -11.69 -11.21 11.90
CA LYS A 143 -10.92 -10.96 13.12
C LYS A 143 -10.94 -12.16 14.08
N ASP A 144 -12.07 -12.83 14.19
CA ASP A 144 -12.22 -13.97 15.09
C ASP A 144 -11.43 -15.19 14.59
N LEU A 145 -11.47 -15.48 13.28
CA LEU A 145 -10.66 -16.53 12.64
C LEU A 145 -9.14 -16.34 12.90
N ILE A 146 -8.64 -15.11 12.77
CA ILE A 146 -7.21 -14.84 12.98
C ILE A 146 -6.82 -15.01 14.44
N LYS A 147 -7.66 -14.55 15.39
CA LYS A 147 -7.36 -14.67 16.83
C LYS A 147 -7.19 -16.13 17.26
N VAL A 148 -8.02 -17.03 16.74
CA VAL A 148 -7.93 -18.46 17.04
C VAL A 148 -6.61 -19.04 16.51
N ASN A 149 -6.30 -18.77 15.25
CA ASN A 149 -5.13 -19.37 14.58
C ASN A 149 -3.79 -18.86 15.12
N VAL A 150 -3.70 -17.57 15.50
CA VAL A 150 -2.47 -17.00 16.08
C VAL A 150 -2.24 -17.52 17.50
N LYS A 151 -3.29 -17.79 18.29
CA LYS A 151 -3.16 -18.36 19.64
C LYS A 151 -2.73 -19.83 19.61
N ALA A 152 -3.20 -20.63 18.65
CA ALA A 152 -2.80 -22.03 18.52
C ALA A 152 -1.30 -22.19 18.24
N LYS A 153 -0.75 -21.38 17.33
CA LYS A 153 0.67 -21.42 16.98
C LYS A 153 1.63 -21.05 18.12
N LYS A 154 1.15 -20.27 19.10
CA LYS A 154 1.93 -19.90 20.29
C LYS A 154 2.02 -21.03 21.32
N ARG A 155 1.01 -21.91 21.38
CA ARG A 155 0.99 -23.05 22.31
C ARG A 155 1.87 -24.22 21.85
N GLU A 156 2.22 -24.30 20.58
CA GLU A 156 3.17 -25.32 20.06
C GLU A 156 4.64 -24.94 20.30
N THR A 157 4.94 -23.66 20.54
CA THR A 157 6.30 -23.18 20.89
C THR A 157 6.55 -23.07 22.40
N ASP A 158 5.50 -23.13 23.23
CA ASP A 158 5.56 -22.86 24.67
C ASP A 158 5.22 -24.12 25.51
N GLN A 159 5.44 -25.34 24.99
CA GLN A 159 5.28 -26.60 25.76
C GLN A 159 6.39 -26.84 26.81
N ASP A 160 7.00 -25.78 27.33
CA ASP A 160 7.64 -25.81 28.64
C ASP A 160 7.06 -24.67 29.48
N GLU A 161 6.28 -25.08 30.49
CA GLU A 161 5.94 -24.39 31.72
C GLU A 161 4.65 -23.53 31.79
N ASN A 162 3.71 -24.14 32.55
CA ASN A 162 2.76 -23.56 33.52
C ASN A 162 1.31 -23.33 33.08
N GLU A 163 0.55 -24.38 33.39
CA GLU A 163 -0.83 -24.44 33.88
C GLU A 163 -1.23 -23.25 34.76
N LEU A 164 -2.41 -22.65 34.48
CA LEU A 164 -3.44 -22.23 35.43
C LEU A 164 -4.67 -21.68 34.66
N GLU A 165 -5.74 -22.49 34.72
CA GLU A 165 -7.20 -22.26 34.74
C GLU A 165 -7.71 -20.80 34.74
N GLU A 166 -8.88 -20.40 34.23
CA GLU A 166 -10.09 -21.02 33.69
C GLU A 166 -10.89 -19.87 33.01
N ASP A 167 -11.63 -20.13 31.93
CA ASP A 167 -12.92 -19.49 31.61
C ASP A 167 -13.49 -20.20 30.37
N ASP A 168 -14.22 -21.28 30.65
CA ASP A 168 -14.88 -22.12 29.68
C ASP A 168 -16.00 -21.37 28.94
N LEU A 169 -15.81 -21.14 27.65
CA LEU A 169 -16.93 -20.96 26.70
C LEU A 169 -16.99 -22.19 25.81
N HIS A 170 -17.79 -23.16 26.24
CA HIS A 170 -18.26 -24.27 25.41
C HIS A 170 -18.90 -23.73 24.13
N MET A 171 -18.19 -23.84 22.99
CA MET A 171 -18.81 -23.77 21.68
C MET A 171 -18.75 -25.15 21.06
N GLY A 172 -19.88 -25.83 21.09
CA GLY A 172 -20.11 -27.12 20.46
C GLY A 172 -19.66 -27.12 19.00
N ASN A 173 -19.26 -28.31 18.57
CA ASN A 173 -18.67 -28.63 17.29
C ASN A 173 -19.62 -28.25 16.13
N ILE A 174 -19.41 -27.09 15.47
CA ILE A 174 -20.22 -26.63 14.31
C ILE A 174 -19.73 -27.26 12.98
N ASN A 175 -18.81 -28.22 13.03
CA ASN A 175 -18.17 -28.74 11.82
C ASN A 175 -19.00 -29.75 11.00
N GLU A 176 -20.24 -30.08 11.40
CA GLU A 176 -21.09 -31.01 10.63
C GLU A 176 -22.19 -30.35 9.79
N SER A 177 -22.51 -29.07 10.00
CA SER A 177 -23.55 -28.36 9.21
C SER A 177 -23.02 -27.71 7.92
N PHE A 178 -21.71 -27.65 7.71
CA PHE A 178 -21.12 -26.81 6.65
C PHE A 178 -20.89 -27.50 5.29
N LYS A 179 -21.19 -28.80 5.16
CA LYS A 179 -20.99 -29.52 3.88
C LYS A 179 -22.23 -29.63 2.98
N GLU A 180 -23.43 -29.29 3.46
CA GLU A 180 -24.65 -29.46 2.66
C GLU A 180 -25.16 -28.21 1.93
N ASN A 181 -24.63 -27.01 2.19
CA ASN A 181 -25.23 -25.77 1.66
C ASN A 181 -24.47 -25.13 0.48
N VAL A 182 -23.66 -25.90 -0.25
CA VAL A 182 -22.89 -25.39 -1.41
C VAL A 182 -23.66 -25.54 -2.74
N ASN A 183 -24.75 -26.32 -2.81
CA ASN A 183 -25.40 -26.62 -4.09
C ASN A 183 -26.86 -26.17 -4.28
N GLU A 184 -27.48 -25.41 -3.36
CA GLU A 184 -28.86 -24.95 -3.56
C GLU A 184 -29.09 -23.49 -3.12
N LYS A 185 -28.57 -22.52 -3.89
CA LYS A 185 -29.24 -21.23 -4.22
C LYS A 185 -28.26 -20.23 -4.80
N LEU A 186 -28.16 -20.23 -6.12
CA LEU A 186 -27.82 -19.03 -6.88
C LEU A 186 -28.95 -18.82 -7.89
N ILE A 187 -30.06 -18.24 -7.40
CA ILE A 187 -30.98 -17.44 -8.21
C ILE A 187 -30.72 -16.01 -7.77
N TYR A 188 -30.03 -15.25 -8.62
CA TYR A 188 -30.43 -13.99 -9.27
C TYR A 188 -29.26 -13.52 -10.14
#